data_AF-A0A3B9ARF2-F1
#
_entry.id   AF-A0A3B9ARF2-F1
#
_cell.length_a   1.000
_cell.length_b   1.000
_cell.length_c   1.000
_cell.angle_alpha   90.00
_cell.angle_beta   90.00
_cell.angle_gamma   90.00
#
_symmetry.space_group_name_H-M   'P 1'
#
loop_
_entity.id
_entity.type
_entity.pdbx_description
1 polymer ?
#
loop_
_entity_poly.entity_id
_entity_poly.type
_entity_poly.pdbx_seq_one_letter_code
_entity_poly.pdbx_strand_id
1 'polypeptide(L)' 'MRSKLPDIGTNIFSVMTGMARQYDAINLAQGFPDFAVSEELIDNVHQAMQSGMNQYAPMP' A
#
# COMPACT_ATOMS: atom_id res chain seq x y z
N MET A 1 18.14 24.89 -4.56
CA MET A 1 16.82 24.44 -5.04
C MET A 1 15.78 24.76 -3.97
N ARG A 2 14.67 25.41 -4.33
CA ARG A 2 13.53 25.64 -3.42
C ARG A 2 12.43 24.65 -3.78
N SER A 3 11.90 23.94 -2.80
CA SER A 3 10.79 22.99 -3.01
C SER A 3 9.58 23.71 -3.63
N LYS A 4 8.89 23.06 -4.59
CA LYS A 4 7.60 23.53 -5.10
C LYS A 4 6.46 23.31 -4.10
N LEU A 5 6.71 22.51 -3.05
CA LEU A 5 5.77 22.14 -2.00
C LEU A 5 6.50 22.23 -0.64
N PRO A 6 6.81 23.44 -0.15
CA PRO A 6 7.62 23.61 1.07
C PRO A 6 6.93 23.11 2.34
N ASP A 7 5.59 23.11 2.38
CA ASP A 7 4.81 22.93 3.62
C ASP A 7 3.94 21.66 3.66
N ILE A 8 4.13 20.70 2.74
CA ILE A 8 3.21 19.55 2.61
C ILE A 8 3.41 18.44 3.65
N GLY A 9 4.45 18.54 4.48
CA GLY A 9 4.64 17.76 5.72
C GLY A 9 4.22 16.28 5.69
N THR A 10 3.74 15.81 6.84
CA THR A 10 3.24 14.45 7.06
C THR A 10 1.72 14.47 7.09
N ASN A 11 1.05 13.46 6.53
CA ASN A 11 -0.42 13.42 6.52
C ASN A 11 -0.99 12.83 7.82
N ILE A 12 -2.23 13.21 8.16
CA ILE A 12 -2.89 12.76 9.40
C ILE A 12 -3.05 11.24 9.48
N PHE A 13 -3.22 10.54 8.35
CA PHE A 13 -3.37 9.09 8.31
C PHE A 13 -2.11 8.36 8.81
N SER A 14 -0.93 8.85 8.43
CA SER A 14 0.34 8.29 8.88
C SER A 14 0.59 8.54 10.38
N VAL A 15 0.23 9.73 10.88
CA VAL A 15 0.32 10.06 12.31
C VAL A 15 -0.63 9.17 13.13
N MET A 16 -1.90 9.10 12.74
CA MET A 16 -2.92 8.31 13.45
C MET A 16 -2.61 6.81 13.42
N THR A 17 -2.16 6.28 12.28
CA THR A 17 -1.75 4.87 12.17
C THR A 17 -0.55 4.57 13.09
N GLY A 18 0.41 5.49 13.19
CA GLY A 18 1.54 5.35 14.11
C GLY A 18 1.10 5.35 15.57
N MET A 19 0.21 6.28 15.96
CA MET A 19 -0.34 6.34 17.31
C MET A 19 -1.14 5.09 17.67
N ALA A 20 -2.02 4.61 16.77
CA ALA A 20 -2.82 3.41 17.03
C ALA A 20 -1.93 2.20 17.34
N ARG A 21 -0.82 2.02 16.59
CA ARG A 21 0.18 0.96 16.88
C ARG A 21 0.90 1.17 18.21
N GLN A 22 1.27 2.40 18.54
CA GLN A 22 1.98 2.71 19.79
C GLN A 22 1.14 2.40 21.03
N TYR A 23 -0.17 2.63 20.96
CA TYR A 23 -1.09 2.47 22.09
C TYR A 23 -1.93 1.19 22.03
N ASP A 24 -1.59 0.25 21.13
CA ASP A 24 -2.34 -1.00 20.90
C ASP A 24 -3.85 -0.76 20.70
N ALA A 25 -4.18 0.30 19.97
CA ALA A 25 -5.54 0.71 19.69
C ALA A 25 -6.01 0.14 18.34
N ILE A 26 -7.31 -0.16 18.24
CA ILE A 26 -7.94 -0.56 16.98
C ILE A 26 -7.92 0.61 16.00
N ASN A 27 -7.29 0.40 14.83
CA ASN A 27 -7.14 1.43 13.81
C ASN A 27 -8.28 1.40 12.77
N LEU A 28 -9.41 2.05 13.07
CA LEU A 28 -10.51 2.19 12.10
C LEU A 28 -10.28 3.27 11.03
N ALA A 29 -9.14 3.98 11.08
CA ALA A 29 -8.81 5.06 10.14
C ALA A 29 -7.92 4.60 8.97
N GLN A 30 -7.46 3.34 8.97
CA GLN A 30 -6.62 2.83 7.90
C GLN A 30 -7.38 2.72 6.57
N GLY A 31 -6.68 3.04 5.49
CA GLY A 31 -7.21 2.97 4.12
C GLY A 31 -6.95 1.65 3.40
N PHE A 32 -6.48 0.61 4.10
CA PHE A 32 -6.21 -0.71 3.52
C PHE A 32 -6.97 -1.82 4.27
N PRO A 33 -7.36 -2.90 3.58
CA PRO A 33 -8.05 -4.03 4.20
C PRO A 33 -7.22 -4.74 5.27
N ASP A 34 -7.88 -5.21 6.33
CA ASP A 34 -7.30 -6.09 7.37
C ASP A 34 -7.61 -7.59 7.13
N PHE A 35 -8.06 -7.94 5.93
CA PHE A 35 -8.36 -9.31 5.56
C PHE A 35 -7.51 -9.76 4.37
N ALA A 36 -7.33 -11.07 4.25
CA ALA A 36 -6.56 -11.66 3.17
C ALA A 36 -7.22 -11.41 1.81
N VAL A 37 -6.39 -11.18 0.80
CA VAL A 37 -6.83 -11.17 -0.60
C VAL A 37 -7.24 -12.58 -1.05
N SER A 38 -8.06 -12.68 -2.10
CA SER A 38 -8.47 -13.98 -2.67
C SER A 38 -7.27 -14.87 -3.02
N GLU A 39 -7.33 -16.14 -2.64
CA GLU A 39 -6.29 -17.15 -2.96
C GLU A 39 -6.09 -17.29 -4.46
N GLU A 40 -7.17 -17.31 -5.24
CA GLU A 40 -7.12 -17.38 -6.71
C GLU A 40 -6.32 -16.22 -7.32
N LEU A 41 -6.41 -15.02 -6.73
CA LEU A 41 -5.64 -13.87 -7.20
C LEU A 41 -4.15 -14.04 -6.90
N ILE A 42 -3.80 -14.58 -5.73
CA ILE A 42 -2.40 -14.86 -5.36
C ILE A 42 -1.80 -15.87 -6.33
N ASP A 43 -2.52 -16.97 -6.61
CA ASP A 43 -2.06 -18.05 -7.48
C ASP A 43 -1.82 -17.55 -8.92
N ASN A 44 -2.74 -16.75 -9.45
CA ASN A 44 -2.60 -16.17 -10.79
C ASN A 44 -1.40 -15.21 -10.89
N VAL A 45 -1.20 -14.34 -9.88
CA VAL A 45 -0.02 -13.46 -9.83
C VAL A 45 1.26 -14.27 -9.75
N HIS A 46 1.29 -15.30 -8.91
CA HIS A 46 2.43 -16.19 -8.76
C HIS A 46 2.79 -16.88 -10.07
N GLN A 47 1.80 -17.46 -10.76
CA GLN A 47 2.00 -18.11 -12.06
C GLN A 47 2.53 -17.14 -13.11
N ALA A 48 1.99 -15.92 -13.20
CA ALA A 48 2.47 -14.90 -14.14
C ALA A 48 3.93 -14.51 -13.87
N MET A 49 4.29 -14.32 -12.60
CA MET A 49 5.67 -14.02 -12.20
C MET A 49 6.65 -15.14 -12.57
N GLN A 50 6.27 -16.40 -12.32
CA GLN A 50 7.07 -17.58 -12.70
C GLN A 50 7.18 -17.75 -14.22
N SER A 51 6.15 -17.35 -14.96
CA SER A 51 6.11 -17.40 -16.42
C SER A 51 6.92 -16.27 -17.10
N GLY A 52 7.64 -15.46 -16.31
CA GLY A 52 8.52 -14.40 -16.82
C GLY A 52 7.80 -13.11 -17.22
N MET A 53 6.53 -12.95 -16.86
CA MET A 53 5.72 -11.75 -17.17
C MET A 53 6.07 -10.55 -16.26
N ASN A 54 7.37 -10.28 -16.12
CA ASN A 54 7.92 -9.27 -15.21
C ASN A 54 8.45 -8.03 -15.95
N GLN A 55 8.29 -7.98 -17.27
CA GLN A 55 8.63 -6.83 -18.10
C GLN A 55 7.43 -5.87 -18.23
N TYR A 56 7.68 -4.69 -18.77
CA TYR A 56 6.61 -3.72 -19.02
C TYR A 56 5.45 -4.34 -19.78
N ALA A 57 4.25 -4.14 -19.24
CA ALA A 57 3.03 -4.47 -19.96
C ALA A 57 2.97 -3.67 -21.28
N PRO A 58 2.34 -4.20 -22.34
CA PRO A 58 2.13 -3.45 -23.57
C PRO A 58 1.40 -2.13 -23.28
N MET A 59 1.87 -1.04 -23.89
CA MET A 59 1.13 0.22 -23.85
C MET A 59 0.02 0.21 -24.92
N PRO A 60 -1.19 0.69 -24.61
CA PRO A 60 -2.18 1.06 -25.62
C PRO A 60 -1.69 2.15 -26.56
#